data_AF-A0AA87BP95-F1
#
_entry.id   AF-A0AA87BP95-F1
#
_cell.length_a   1.000
_cell.length_b   1.000
_cell.length_c   1.000
_cell.angle_alpha   90.00
_cell.angle_beta   90.00
_cell.angle_gamma   90.00
#
_symmetry.space_group_name_H-M   'P 1'
#
loop_
_entity.id
_entity.type
_entity.pdbx_description
1 polymer ?
#
loop_
_entity_poly.entity_id
_entity_poly.type
_entity_poly.pdbx_seq_one_letter_code
_entity_poly.pdbx_strand_id
1 'polypeptide(L)'
;MLELEVPVVLVGDYNVMPTELDVYKPERWTDDALFRIEVREAYRNLVAQGWTDALREMHPGERIYTFWDYFRNAYGRDAGLRLDHFLLSPDLAERLKKADVDKHVRGWEHTSDHAPVWIELSDNKVKRRK
;
A
#
# COMPACT_ATOMS: atom_id res chain seq x y z
N MET A 1 4.98 2.90 -19.81
CA MET A 1 3.61 3.25 -19.34
C MET A 1 3.49 4.73 -19.05
N LEU A 2 4.33 5.31 -18.18
CA LEU A 2 4.28 6.75 -17.89
C LEU A 2 4.53 7.63 -19.14
N GLU A 3 5.43 7.20 -20.04
CA GLU A 3 5.69 7.87 -21.33
C GLU A 3 4.48 7.92 -22.29
N LEU A 4 3.45 7.10 -22.06
CA LEU A 4 2.24 7.14 -22.88
C LEU A 4 1.33 8.32 -22.53
N GLU A 5 1.64 9.05 -21.45
CA GLU A 5 0.89 10.21 -20.95
C GLU A 5 -0.62 9.96 -20.76
N VAL A 6 -1.00 8.70 -20.54
CA VAL A 6 -2.35 8.31 -20.18
C VAL A 6 -2.47 8.12 -18.66
N PRO A 7 -3.65 8.39 -18.06
CA PRO A 7 -3.89 8.07 -16.66
C PRO A 7 -3.76 6.57 -16.40
N VAL A 8 -2.89 6.16 -15.47
CA VAL A 8 -2.64 4.74 -15.14
C VAL A 8 -2.58 4.55 -13.63
N VAL A 9 -3.22 3.47 -13.17
CA VAL A 9 -3.07 2.93 -11.82
C VAL A 9 -2.49 1.52 -11.96
N LEU A 10 -1.41 1.23 -11.25
CA LEU A 10 -0.97 -0.14 -11.01
C LEU A 10 -1.47 -0.55 -9.63
N VAL A 11 -2.39 -1.52 -9.59
CA VAL A 11 -3.11 -1.90 -8.37
C VAL A 11 -3.07 -3.41 -8.16
N GLY A 12 -2.90 -3.82 -6.91
CA GLY A 12 -3.07 -5.21 -6.49
C GLY A 12 -2.21 -5.56 -5.28
N ASP A 13 -2.15 -6.85 -5.00
CA ASP A 13 -1.20 -7.46 -4.06
C ASP A 13 0.16 -7.63 -4.75
N TYR A 14 1.16 -6.91 -4.26
CA TYR A 14 2.52 -6.97 -4.81
C TYR A 14 3.38 -8.00 -4.09
N ASN A 15 2.93 -8.49 -2.92
CA ASN A 15 3.76 -9.27 -2.02
C ASN A 15 5.10 -8.56 -1.71
N VAL A 16 5.03 -7.25 -1.42
CA VAL A 16 6.18 -6.45 -1.01
C VAL A 16 5.81 -5.60 0.19
N MET A 17 6.69 -5.61 1.20
CA MET A 17 6.69 -4.71 2.35
C MET A 17 7.79 -3.64 2.15
N PRO A 18 7.49 -2.43 1.64
CA PRO A 18 8.53 -1.50 1.18
C PRO A 18 9.49 -1.02 2.29
N THR A 19 8.98 -0.81 3.49
CA THR A 19 9.68 -0.23 4.64
C THR A 19 9.30 -0.92 5.94
N GLU A 20 10.02 -0.62 7.02
CA GLU A 20 9.71 -1.10 8.37
C GLU A 20 8.34 -0.63 8.91
N LEU A 21 7.75 0.40 8.30
CA LEU A 21 6.39 0.85 8.62
C LEU A 21 5.32 -0.07 8.02
N ASP A 22 5.70 -0.91 7.06
CA ASP A 22 4.80 -1.76 6.29
C ASP A 22 4.66 -3.15 6.91
N VAL A 23 5.24 -3.38 8.08
CA VAL A 23 5.29 -4.68 8.73
C VAL A 23 5.31 -4.58 10.26
N TYR A 24 4.52 -5.43 10.90
CA TYR A 24 4.63 -5.65 12.34
C TYR A 24 5.92 -6.42 12.69
N LYS A 25 6.74 -5.85 13.58
CA LYS A 25 8.04 -6.41 14.04
C LYS A 25 9.00 -6.70 12.88
N PRO A 26 9.48 -5.66 12.17
CA PRO A 26 10.32 -5.80 10.98
C PRO A 26 11.54 -6.70 11.18
N GLU A 27 12.08 -6.75 12.40
CA GLU A 27 13.23 -7.58 12.76
C GLU A 27 12.99 -9.09 12.55
N ARG A 28 11.73 -9.52 12.41
CA ARG A 28 11.37 -10.93 12.15
C ARG A 28 11.30 -11.29 10.67
N TRP A 29 11.35 -10.31 9.79
CA TRP A 29 11.06 -10.48 8.37
C TRP A 29 12.29 -10.27 7.49
N THR A 30 13.46 -9.96 8.05
CA THR A 30 14.67 -9.59 7.29
C THR A 30 15.06 -10.59 6.20
N ASP A 31 14.81 -11.88 6.42
CA ASP A 31 15.12 -12.95 5.47
C ASP A 31 13.90 -13.40 4.63
N ASP A 32 12.72 -12.85 4.91
CA ASP A 32 11.45 -13.17 4.24
C ASP A 32 11.42 -12.58 2.83
N ALA A 33 10.94 -13.38 1.87
CA ALA A 33 10.94 -13.02 0.45
C ALA A 33 10.25 -11.67 0.16
N LEU A 34 9.25 -11.28 0.96
CA LEU A 34 8.47 -10.06 0.77
C LEU A 34 9.18 -8.82 1.36
N PHE A 35 10.22 -8.99 2.18
CA PHE A 35 10.91 -7.92 2.92
C PHE A 35 12.42 -7.86 2.69
N ARG A 36 12.98 -8.79 1.92
CA ARG A 36 14.39 -8.76 1.52
C ARG A 36 14.75 -7.43 0.86
N ILE A 37 16.01 -7.05 1.02
CA ILE A 37 16.52 -5.77 0.53
C ILE A 37 16.32 -5.61 -0.98
N GLU A 38 16.52 -6.67 -1.75
CA GLU A 38 16.40 -6.67 -3.21
C GLU A 38 14.97 -6.36 -3.66
N VAL A 39 13.97 -6.90 -2.96
CA VAL A 39 12.55 -6.67 -3.28
C VAL A 39 12.12 -5.26 -2.88
N ARG A 40 12.62 -4.77 -1.74
CA ARG A 40 12.41 -3.39 -1.29
C ARG A 40 13.07 -2.37 -2.23
N GLU A 41 14.25 -2.70 -2.74
CA GLU A 41 14.93 -1.90 -3.77
C GLU A 41 14.19 -1.92 -5.09
N ALA A 42 13.69 -3.07 -5.54
CA ALA A 42 12.87 -3.17 -6.74
C ALA A 42 11.61 -2.30 -6.65
N TYR A 43 10.89 -2.33 -5.52
CA TYR A 43 9.73 -1.46 -5.29
C TYR A 43 10.13 0.01 -5.27
N ARG A 44 11.23 0.36 -4.60
CA ARG A 44 11.74 1.74 -4.57
C ARG A 44 12.10 2.24 -5.96
N ASN A 45 12.75 1.39 -6.76
CA ASN A 45 13.12 1.70 -8.14
C ASN A 45 11.89 1.85 -9.02
N LEU A 46 10.83 1.06 -8.79
CA LEU A 46 9.55 1.24 -9.44
C LEU A 46 8.97 2.61 -9.10
N VAL A 47 8.80 2.95 -7.82
CA VAL A 47 8.29 4.26 -7.38
C VAL A 47 9.13 5.42 -7.94
N ALA A 48 10.46 5.29 -7.94
CA ALA A 48 11.39 6.29 -8.44
C ALA A 48 11.25 6.61 -9.95
N GLN A 49 10.54 5.77 -10.73
CA GLN A 49 10.19 6.08 -12.12
C GLN A 49 9.17 7.24 -12.24
N GLY A 50 8.56 7.66 -11.13
CA GLY A 50 7.56 8.74 -11.08
C GLY A 50 6.17 8.27 -10.66
N TRP A 51 6.04 7.06 -10.10
CA TRP A 51 4.77 6.59 -9.55
C TRP A 51 4.56 7.11 -8.13
N THR A 52 3.32 7.38 -7.75
CA THR A 52 2.95 7.75 -6.38
C THR A 52 2.25 6.60 -5.68
N ASP A 53 2.79 6.12 -4.56
CA ASP A 53 2.11 5.17 -3.66
C ASP A 53 1.01 5.89 -2.89
N ALA A 54 -0.25 5.63 -3.24
CA ALA A 54 -1.40 6.37 -2.75
C ALA A 54 -1.59 6.25 -1.23
N LEU A 55 -1.37 5.07 -0.65
CA LEU A 55 -1.50 4.88 0.80
C LEU A 55 -0.40 5.64 1.54
N ARG A 56 0.84 5.58 1.04
CA ARG A 56 1.95 6.26 1.69
C ARG A 56 1.89 7.79 1.55
N GLU A 57 1.37 8.30 0.44
CA GLU A 57 1.09 9.73 0.24
C GLU A 57 0.03 10.25 1.23
N MET A 58 -1.02 9.47 1.48
CA MET A 58 -2.12 9.87 2.37
C MET A 58 -1.83 9.64 3.86
N HIS A 59 -1.02 8.63 4.18
CA HIS A 59 -0.67 8.25 5.55
C HIS A 59 0.85 8.26 5.76
N PRO A 60 1.49 9.45 5.65
CA PRO A 60 2.94 9.57 5.79
C PRO A 60 3.37 9.24 7.22
N GLY A 61 4.24 8.24 7.38
CA GLY A 61 4.77 7.84 8.68
C GLY A 61 3.86 6.92 9.50
N GLU A 62 2.64 6.66 9.06
CA GLU A 62 1.73 5.75 9.76
C GLU A 62 2.00 4.28 9.41
N ARG A 63 1.68 3.39 10.35
CA ARG A 63 1.61 1.95 10.10
C ARG A 63 0.20 1.60 9.67
N ILE A 64 0.05 1.31 8.39
CA ILE A 64 -1.21 0.87 7.78
C ILE A 64 -0.95 -0.50 7.17
N TYR A 65 -1.78 -1.48 7.49
CA TYR A 65 -1.64 -2.86 7.01
C TYR A 65 -2.83 -3.21 6.13
N THR A 66 -2.62 -4.16 5.23
CA THR A 66 -3.63 -4.65 4.28
C THR A 66 -3.81 -6.16 4.42
N PHE A 67 -2.92 -6.84 5.13
CA PHE A 67 -2.91 -8.28 5.31
C PHE A 67 -2.71 -8.66 6.79
N TRP A 68 -3.45 -9.67 7.25
CA TRP A 68 -3.28 -10.31 8.54
C TRP A 68 -3.48 -11.81 8.43
N ASP A 69 -2.41 -12.55 8.74
CA ASP A 69 -2.41 -14.01 8.80
C ASP A 69 -3.50 -14.55 9.75
N TYR A 70 -4.11 -15.68 9.41
CA TYR A 70 -5.09 -16.36 10.25
C TYR A 70 -4.49 -16.91 11.56
N PHE A 71 -3.18 -17.18 11.59
CA PHE A 71 -2.51 -17.76 12.74
C PHE A 71 -2.32 -16.75 13.88
N ARG A 72 -2.34 -17.27 15.12
CA ARG A 72 -1.95 -16.53 16.35
C ARG A 72 -2.70 -15.21 16.52
N ASN A 73 -3.96 -15.15 16.08
CA ASN A 73 -4.82 -13.98 16.18
C ASN A 73 -4.11 -12.69 15.67
N ALA A 74 -3.51 -12.75 14.48
CA ALA A 74 -2.76 -11.60 13.95
C ALA A 74 -3.64 -10.36 13.79
N TYR A 75 -4.86 -10.54 13.27
CA TYR A 75 -5.85 -9.45 13.15
C TYR A 75 -6.16 -8.79 14.49
N GLY A 76 -6.53 -9.57 15.52
CA GLY A 76 -6.87 -9.02 16.84
C GLY A 76 -5.70 -8.38 17.58
N ARG A 77 -4.45 -8.73 17.23
CA ARG A 77 -3.23 -8.10 17.78
C ARG A 77 -2.68 -6.97 16.90
N ASP A 78 -3.34 -6.69 15.78
CA ASP A 78 -2.87 -5.82 14.72
C ASP A 78 -1.44 -6.12 14.25
N ALA A 79 -1.11 -7.40 14.17
CA ALA A 79 0.17 -7.89 13.68
C ALA A 79 0.11 -8.11 12.16
N GLY A 80 -0.03 -7.01 11.41
CA GLY A 80 -0.26 -7.05 9.96
C GLY A 80 0.95 -6.72 9.10
N LEU A 81 0.73 -6.82 7.79
CA LEU A 81 1.64 -6.47 6.70
C LEU A 81 0.92 -5.54 5.71
N ARG A 82 1.63 -4.64 5.03
CA ARG A 82 1.11 -3.88 3.89
C ARG A 82 1.63 -4.47 2.59
N LEU A 83 0.78 -5.24 1.92
CA LEU A 83 1.13 -5.98 0.69
C LEU A 83 0.39 -5.45 -0.55
N ASP A 84 -0.73 -4.77 -0.34
CA ASP A 84 -1.60 -4.25 -1.39
C ASP A 84 -1.30 -2.78 -1.65
N HIS A 85 -1.07 -2.42 -2.92
CA HIS A 85 -0.58 -1.09 -3.31
C HIS A 85 -1.40 -0.51 -4.46
N PHE A 86 -1.57 0.82 -4.43
CA PHE A 86 -2.03 1.61 -5.56
C PHE A 86 -0.91 2.56 -5.97
N LEU A 87 -0.28 2.30 -7.11
CA LEU A 87 0.73 3.19 -7.69
C LEU A 87 0.10 4.01 -8.80
N LEU A 88 0.07 5.33 -8.62
CA LEU A 88 -0.59 6.28 -9.50
C LEU A 88 0.41 6.94 -10.43
N SER A 89 0.03 7.11 -11.71
CA SER A 89 0.75 8.02 -12.60
C SER A 89 0.64 9.47 -12.11
N PRO A 90 1.56 10.37 -12.50
CA PRO A 90 1.57 11.76 -12.03
C PRO A 90 0.23 12.50 -12.18
N ASP A 91 -0.48 12.31 -13.30
CA ASP A 91 -1.81 12.91 -13.51
C ASP A 91 -2.84 12.47 -12.45
N LEU A 92 -2.87 11.17 -12.14
CA LEU A 92 -3.80 10.65 -11.14
C LEU A 92 -3.38 10.99 -9.70
N ALA A 93 -2.08 11.10 -9.44
CA ALA A 93 -1.57 11.52 -8.14
C ALA A 93 -2.03 12.94 -7.75
N GLU A 94 -2.16 13.85 -8.73
CA GLU A 94 -2.73 15.18 -8.50
C GLU A 94 -4.24 15.17 -8.27
N ARG A 95 -4.92 14.07 -8.60
CA ARG A 95 -6.36 13.86 -8.44
C ARG A 95 -6.69 13.02 -7.20
N LEU A 96 -5.68 12.49 -6.50
CA LEU A 96 -5.86 11.69 -5.29
C LEU A 96 -6.44 12.55 -4.16
N LYS A 97 -7.63 12.19 -3.69
CA LYS A 97 -8.29 12.84 -2.55
C LYS A 97 -8.10 12.08 -1.26
N LYS A 98 -8.21 10.75 -1.32
CA LYS A 98 -8.14 9.84 -0.16
C LYS A 98 -7.60 8.49 -0.60
N ALA A 99 -6.99 7.79 0.33
CA ALA A 99 -6.64 6.39 0.22
C ALA A 99 -6.76 5.79 1.62
N ASP A 100 -7.34 4.60 1.74
CA ASP A 100 -7.47 3.94 3.04
C ASP A 100 -7.65 2.42 2.88
N VAL A 101 -7.70 1.72 4.01
CA VAL A 101 -7.91 0.29 4.10
C VAL A 101 -9.17 0.01 4.91
N ASP A 102 -10.10 -0.74 4.33
CA ASP A 102 -11.31 -1.20 5.02
C ASP A 102 -10.99 -2.39 5.94
N LYS A 103 -10.14 -2.15 6.95
CA LYS A 103 -9.67 -3.14 7.94
C LYS A 103 -10.83 -3.85 8.66
N HIS A 104 -11.98 -3.19 8.80
CA HIS A 104 -13.17 -3.78 9.41
C HIS A 104 -13.75 -4.93 8.57
N VAL A 105 -13.61 -4.89 7.23
CA VAL A 105 -14.08 -5.95 6.32
C VAL A 105 -13.28 -7.23 6.55
N ARG A 106 -11.96 -7.13 6.76
CA ARG A 106 -11.11 -8.25 7.18
C ARG A 106 -11.55 -8.87 8.52
N GLY A 107 -12.29 -8.13 9.34
CA GLY A 107 -12.80 -8.58 10.63
C GLY A 107 -14.08 -9.41 10.56
N TRP A 108 -14.73 -9.56 9.39
CA TRP A 108 -15.94 -10.39 9.28
C TRP A 108 -15.60 -11.88 9.30
N GLU A 109 -16.62 -12.70 9.56
CA GLU A 109 -16.51 -14.16 9.58
C GLU A 109 -16.20 -14.71 8.19
N HIS A 110 -15.31 -15.71 8.10
CA HIS A 110 -14.90 -16.37 6.85
C HIS A 110 -14.41 -15.44 5.72
N THR A 111 -13.70 -14.38 6.10
CA THR A 111 -13.12 -13.40 5.17
C THR A 111 -11.74 -13.82 4.67
N SER A 112 -11.29 -13.16 3.59
CA SER A 112 -9.88 -13.18 3.17
C SER A 112 -8.98 -12.68 4.29
N ASP A 113 -7.70 -13.06 4.24
CA ASP A 113 -6.61 -12.54 5.03
C ASP A 113 -6.20 -11.11 4.65
N HIS A 114 -6.61 -10.64 3.48
CA HIS A 114 -6.47 -9.25 3.04
C HIS A 114 -7.71 -8.41 3.38
N ALA A 115 -7.49 -7.12 3.62
CA ALA A 115 -8.50 -6.08 3.69
C ALA A 115 -8.55 -5.31 2.36
N PRO A 116 -9.74 -4.88 1.90
CA PRO A 116 -9.84 -4.03 0.72
C PRO A 116 -9.08 -2.72 0.90
N VAL A 117 -8.21 -2.42 -0.06
CA VAL A 117 -7.59 -1.10 -0.21
C VAL A 117 -8.36 -0.31 -1.24
N TRP A 118 -8.61 0.97 -0.97
CA TRP A 118 -9.35 1.84 -1.87
C TRP A 118 -8.71 3.22 -1.96
N ILE A 119 -9.02 3.90 -3.07
CA ILE A 119 -8.67 5.31 -3.29
C ILE A 119 -9.89 6.08 -3.77
N GLU A 120 -9.96 7.37 -3.44
CA GLU A 120 -10.93 8.32 -3.99
C GLU A 120 -10.17 9.31 -4.90
N LEU A 121 -10.60 9.42 -6.15
CA LEU A 121 -10.06 10.37 -7.13
C LEU A 121 -11.09 11.46 -7.43
N SER A 122 -10.66 12.71 -7.65
CA SER A 122 -11.52 13.71 -8.30
C SER A 122 -11.46 13.64 -9.82
N ASP A 123 -12.48 14.20 -10.46
CA ASP A 123 -12.46 14.53 -11.89
C ASP A 123 -11.41 15.60 -12.22
N ASN A 124 -11.15 16.53 -11.29
CA ASN A 124 -10.19 17.61 -11.41
C ASN A 124 -8.98 17.44 -10.46
N LYS A 125 -7.90 18.19 -10.70
CA LYS A 125 -6.75 18.26 -9.77
C LYS A 125 -7.20 18.78 -8.40
N VAL A 126 -6.72 18.13 -7.33
CA VAL A 126 -6.99 18.53 -5.94
C VAL A 126 -6.07 19.69 -5.57
N LYS A 127 -6.64 20.78 -5.02
CA LYS A 127 -5.84 21.88 -4.46
C LYS A 127 -5.18 21.39 -3.17
N ARG A 128 -3.88 21.11 -3.21
CA ARG A 128 -3.11 20.80 -2.00
C ARG A 128 -3.04 22.05 -1.12
N ARG A 129 -3.52 21.96 0.14
CA ARG A 129 -3.31 23.02 1.13
C ARG A 129 -1.82 22.97 1.52
N LYS A 130 -1.13 24.11 1.40
CA LYS A 130 0.23 24.29 1.96
C LYS A 130 0.17 24.27 3.47
#